data_AF-A0A7S0F9C9-F1
#
_entry.id   AF-A0A7S0F9C9-F1
#
_cell.length_a   1.000
_cell.length_b   1.000
_cell.length_c   1.000
_cell.angle_alpha   90.00
_cell.angle_beta   90.00
_cell.angle_gamma   90.00
#
_symmetry.space_group_name_H-M   'P 1'
#
loop_
_entity.id
_entity.type
_entity.pdbx_description
1 polymer ?
#
loop_
_entity_poly.entity_id
_entity_poly.type
_entity_poly.pdbx_seq_one_letter_code
_entity_poly.pdbx_strand_id
1 'polypeptide(L)'
;GIPECGAAAAALGLSDTSASDDGQAAVGYDPPFCYFEGGSLKFNAGGSNTGDCSSTDQCLCSLAPTPAPTPVPVRPAVGHSCGFEEVTPVATRGQFCDGLWLQAADDDFDWTLHQGSTPSIETGPSGAAKGSFYVYMEASSPRVQGQRAILQTGPLVFADPMVMTFQYH
;
A
#
# COMPACT_ATOMS: atom_id res chain seq x y z
N GLY A 1 7.99 -18.97 1.71
CA GLY A 1 7.97 -19.90 0.56
C GLY A 1 9.23 -19.72 -0.25
N ILE A 2 9.32 -20.39 -1.41
CA ILE A 2 10.47 -20.31 -2.33
C ILE A 2 10.79 -18.86 -2.75
N PRO A 3 9.81 -18.02 -3.16
CA PRO A 3 10.09 -16.64 -3.53
C PRO A 3 10.63 -15.79 -2.37
N GLU A 4 10.07 -15.94 -1.16
CA GLU A 4 10.52 -15.20 0.02
C GLU A 4 11.91 -15.65 0.49
N CYS A 5 12.21 -16.94 0.35
CA CYS A 5 13.54 -17.50 0.62
C CYS A 5 14.59 -16.86 -0.30
N GLY A 6 14.29 -16.76 -1.61
CA GLY A 6 15.16 -16.08 -2.57
C GLY A 6 15.33 -14.57 -2.29
N ALA A 7 14.24 -13.88 -1.94
CA ALA A 7 14.30 -12.47 -1.58
C ALA A 7 15.14 -12.21 -0.32
N ALA A 8 15.03 -13.08 0.69
CA ALA A 8 15.84 -13.01 1.90
C ALA A 8 17.33 -13.24 1.59
N ALA A 9 17.65 -14.22 0.76
CA ALA A 9 19.02 -14.48 0.33
C ALA A 9 19.63 -13.30 -0.44
N ALA A 10 18.86 -12.65 -1.31
CA ALA A 10 19.28 -11.46 -2.02
C ALA A 10 19.56 -10.29 -1.05
N ALA A 11 18.70 -10.09 -0.05
CA ALA A 11 18.88 -9.05 0.97
C ALA A 11 20.10 -9.30 1.86
N LEU A 12 20.44 -10.57 2.11
CA LEU A 12 21.63 -10.98 2.86
C LEU A 12 22.91 -11.05 2.02
N GLY A 13 22.81 -10.83 0.70
CA GLY A 13 23.96 -10.86 -0.21
C GLY A 13 24.55 -12.26 -0.42
N LEU A 14 23.73 -13.31 -0.34
CA LEU A 14 24.18 -14.68 -0.58
C LEU A 14 24.48 -14.93 -2.06
N SER A 15 25.38 -15.89 -2.33
CA SER A 15 25.81 -16.22 -3.69
C SER A 15 24.71 -16.89 -4.53
N ASP A 16 23.80 -17.62 -3.89
CA ASP A 16 22.61 -18.16 -4.53
C ASP A 16 21.37 -17.48 -3.95
N THR A 17 20.54 -16.95 -4.85
CA THR A 17 19.29 -16.25 -4.54
C THR A 17 18.06 -16.96 -5.11
N SER A 18 18.27 -18.14 -5.71
CA SER A 18 17.23 -18.92 -6.38
C SER A 18 16.91 -20.17 -5.56
N ALA A 19 16.03 -20.00 -4.58
CA ALA A 19 15.67 -21.09 -3.67
C ALA A 19 15.08 -22.28 -4.46
N SER A 20 15.57 -23.47 -4.17
CA SER A 20 15.05 -24.72 -4.73
C SER A 20 14.44 -25.57 -3.63
N ASP A 21 13.44 -26.37 -3.97
CA ASP A 21 12.91 -27.38 -3.05
C ASP A 21 14.03 -28.37 -2.69
N ASP A 22 14.18 -28.68 -1.40
CA ASP A 22 15.20 -29.61 -0.92
C ASP A 22 14.86 -31.08 -1.20
N GLY A 23 13.60 -31.37 -1.56
CA GLY A 23 13.10 -32.70 -1.87
C GLY A 23 13.09 -33.66 -0.68
N GLN A 24 13.20 -33.13 0.55
CA GLN A 24 13.33 -33.94 1.76
C GLN A 24 12.11 -33.82 2.66
N ALA A 25 11.87 -34.88 3.44
CA ALA A 25 10.76 -34.95 4.37
C ALA A 25 11.23 -35.53 5.70
N ALA A 26 11.06 -34.76 6.78
CA ALA A 26 11.30 -35.20 8.15
C ALA A 26 12.73 -35.72 8.43
N VAL A 27 13.74 -35.19 7.74
CA VAL A 27 15.14 -35.50 8.06
C VAL A 27 15.62 -34.69 9.27
N GLY A 28 16.60 -35.24 9.99
CA GLY A 28 17.10 -34.65 11.26
C GLY A 28 18.41 -33.88 11.17
N TYR A 29 19.00 -33.78 9.98
CA TYR A 29 20.26 -33.07 9.78
C TYR A 29 20.08 -31.75 9.01
N ASP A 30 19.04 -31.64 8.18
CA ASP A 30 18.73 -30.40 7.47
C ASP A 30 17.70 -29.55 8.24
N PRO A 31 17.80 -28.22 8.20
CA PRO A 31 16.83 -27.35 8.85
C PRO A 31 15.45 -27.33 8.19
N PRO A 32 14.39 -26.98 8.95
CA PRO A 32 13.11 -26.64 8.37
C PRO A 32 13.17 -25.33 7.59
N PHE A 33 12.28 -25.17 6.61
CA PHE A 33 12.11 -23.97 5.80
C PHE A 33 13.36 -23.57 5.01
N CYS A 34 13.75 -22.30 5.04
CA CYS A 34 14.78 -21.72 4.17
C CYS A 34 16.16 -21.82 4.83
N TYR A 35 17.10 -22.46 4.15
CA TYR A 35 18.48 -22.58 4.61
C TYR A 35 19.45 -22.57 3.44
N PHE A 36 20.68 -22.14 3.70
CA PHE A 36 21.77 -22.08 2.75
C PHE A 36 22.84 -23.08 3.15
N GLU A 37 23.14 -24.01 2.26
CA GLU A 37 24.06 -25.12 2.51
C GLU A 37 24.90 -25.37 1.25
N GLY A 38 26.21 -25.50 1.41
CA GLY A 38 27.10 -25.90 0.30
C GLY A 38 27.13 -24.93 -0.90
N GLY A 39 26.69 -23.68 -0.72
CA GLY A 39 26.62 -22.69 -1.81
C GLY A 39 25.25 -22.60 -2.49
N SER A 40 24.28 -23.40 -2.06
CA SER A 40 22.94 -23.47 -2.65
C SER A 40 21.86 -23.07 -1.65
N LEU A 41 20.84 -22.37 -2.15
CA LEU A 41 19.70 -21.96 -1.37
C LEU A 41 18.59 -23.01 -1.47
N LYS A 42 18.23 -23.59 -0.33
CA LYS A 42 17.27 -24.69 -0.22
C LYS A 42 16.05 -24.28 0.58
N PHE A 43 14.90 -24.84 0.24
CA PHE A 43 13.63 -24.59 0.91
C PHE A 43 12.89 -25.90 1.20
N ASN A 44 12.81 -26.28 2.48
CA ASN A 44 12.00 -27.40 2.91
C ASN A 44 10.54 -26.98 3.04
N ALA A 45 9.72 -27.36 2.05
CA ALA A 45 8.31 -27.03 2.02
C ALA A 45 7.57 -27.63 3.22
N GLY A 46 6.81 -26.80 3.94
CA GLY A 46 6.06 -27.22 5.12
C GLY A 46 6.89 -27.41 6.39
N GLY A 47 8.21 -27.17 6.35
CA GLY A 47 9.06 -27.18 7.55
C GLY A 47 9.08 -28.53 8.27
N SER A 48 9.07 -29.62 7.51
CA SER A 48 9.03 -30.98 8.05
C SER A 48 10.37 -31.46 8.59
N ASN A 49 11.48 -30.94 8.06
CA ASN A 49 12.82 -31.25 8.57
C ASN A 49 13.01 -30.70 10.00
N THR A 50 13.93 -31.31 10.74
CA THR A 50 14.11 -31.06 12.18
C THR A 50 15.55 -30.76 12.58
N GLY A 51 16.46 -30.66 11.62
CA GLY A 51 17.85 -30.30 11.87
C GLY A 51 17.99 -28.87 12.39
N ASP A 52 19.08 -28.64 13.12
CA ASP A 52 19.38 -27.34 13.69
C ASP A 52 20.16 -26.46 12.70
N CYS A 53 19.99 -25.16 12.83
CA CYS A 53 20.82 -24.18 12.13
C CYS A 53 22.27 -24.27 12.62
N SER A 54 23.21 -24.33 11.68
CA SER A 54 24.64 -24.53 11.98
C SER A 54 25.52 -23.69 11.04
N SER A 55 26.84 -23.81 11.16
CA SER A 55 27.76 -23.16 10.21
C SER A 55 27.69 -23.76 8.80
N THR A 56 27.29 -25.03 8.69
CA THR A 56 27.00 -25.69 7.40
C THR A 56 25.59 -25.39 6.93
N ASP A 57 24.65 -25.33 7.87
CA ASP A 57 23.20 -25.22 7.62
C ASP A 57 22.71 -23.85 8.07
N GLN A 58 22.97 -22.85 7.22
CA GLN A 58 22.71 -21.47 7.58
C GLN A 58 21.23 -21.15 7.34
N CYS A 59 20.43 -21.16 8.40
CA CYS A 59 19.01 -20.80 8.28
C CYS A 59 18.82 -19.33 7.94
N LEU A 60 17.84 -19.07 7.07
CA LEU A 60 17.39 -17.72 6.75
C LEU A 60 16.04 -17.48 7.41
N CYS A 61 16.01 -16.51 8.32
CA CYS A 61 14.79 -16.08 8.98
C CYS A 61 14.22 -14.84 8.28
N SER A 62 12.95 -14.85 7.90
CA SER A 62 12.24 -13.61 7.62
C SER A 62 11.80 -13.00 8.96
N LEU A 63 12.21 -11.77 9.21
CA LEU A 63 11.53 -10.96 10.22
C LEU A 63 10.14 -10.64 9.67
N ALA A 64 9.11 -10.79 10.49
CA ALA A 64 7.78 -10.32 10.11
C ALA A 64 7.90 -8.85 9.65
N PRO A 65 7.20 -8.44 8.57
CA PRO A 65 7.25 -7.05 8.14
C PRO A 65 6.87 -6.17 9.32
N THR A 66 7.75 -5.24 9.69
CA THR A 66 7.42 -4.25 10.70
C THR A 66 6.16 -3.54 10.23
N PRO A 67 5.08 -3.47 11.03
CA PRO A 67 3.92 -2.68 10.65
C PRO A 67 4.40 -1.25 10.36
N ALA A 68 3.91 -0.67 9.27
CA ALA A 68 4.26 0.70 8.92
C ALA A 68 4.05 1.61 10.15
N PRO A 69 4.95 2.57 10.40
CA PRO A 69 4.79 3.47 11.55
C PRO A 69 3.42 4.14 11.44
N THR A 70 2.67 4.16 12.54
CA THR A 70 1.40 4.88 12.60
C THR A 70 1.66 6.34 12.22
N PRO A 71 0.93 6.93 11.26
CA PRO A 71 1.13 8.32 10.89
C PRO A 71 0.93 9.21 12.12
N VAL A 72 1.89 10.09 12.38
CA VAL A 72 1.82 11.05 13.48
C VAL A 72 0.64 11.97 13.22
N PRO A 73 -0.25 12.21 14.21
CA PRO A 73 -1.35 13.13 14.04
C PRO A 73 -0.87 14.53 13.67
N VAL A 74 -1.37 15.05 12.55
CA VAL A 74 -1.00 16.38 12.05
C VAL A 74 -2.02 17.39 12.56
N ARG A 75 -1.55 18.55 13.05
CA ARG A 75 -2.44 19.67 13.32
C ARG A 75 -2.88 20.24 11.97
N PRO A 76 -4.19 20.35 11.68
CA PRO A 76 -4.63 21.10 10.50
C PRO A 76 -4.14 22.54 10.67
N ALA A 77 -3.18 23.00 9.87
CA ALA A 77 -2.76 24.38 9.96
C ALA A 77 -3.91 25.30 9.56
N VAL A 78 -4.07 26.38 10.30
CA VAL A 78 -5.10 27.39 10.06
C VAL A 78 -4.84 28.00 8.68
N GLY A 79 -5.78 27.79 7.74
CA GLY A 79 -5.67 28.32 6.37
C GLY A 79 -5.42 27.30 5.25
N HIS A 80 -5.35 25.99 5.54
CA HIS A 80 -5.30 24.97 4.47
C HIS A 80 -6.66 24.81 3.78
N SER A 81 -6.95 25.68 2.80
CA SER A 81 -8.01 25.43 1.84
C SER A 81 -7.50 24.47 0.77
N CYS A 82 -8.11 23.29 0.66
CA CYS A 82 -7.82 22.35 -0.41
C CYS A 82 -8.65 22.74 -1.64
N GLY A 83 -8.01 23.40 -2.60
CA GLY A 83 -8.64 23.84 -3.87
C GLY A 83 -8.44 22.87 -5.03
N PHE A 84 -7.69 21.78 -4.84
CA PHE A 84 -7.38 20.76 -5.85
C PHE A 84 -6.61 21.24 -7.09
N GLU A 85 -6.04 22.44 -7.07
CA GLU A 85 -5.28 23.00 -8.20
C GLU A 85 -3.84 22.44 -8.33
N GLU A 86 -3.40 21.64 -7.36
CA GLU A 86 -2.04 21.08 -7.32
C GLU A 86 -1.91 19.88 -8.28
N VAL A 87 -1.59 20.15 -9.56
CA VAL A 87 -1.36 19.11 -10.57
C VAL A 87 0.10 18.65 -10.52
N THR A 88 0.50 17.98 -9.45
CA THR A 88 1.84 17.39 -9.30
C THR A 88 1.82 15.88 -9.55
N PRO A 89 2.96 15.23 -9.85
CA PRO A 89 3.04 13.76 -9.96
C PRO A 89 2.61 13.01 -8.68
N VAL A 90 2.55 13.70 -7.54
CA VAL A 90 2.04 13.17 -6.26
C VAL A 90 0.50 13.14 -6.26
N ALA A 91 -0.17 14.13 -6.89
CA ALA A 91 -1.62 14.13 -7.11
C ALA A 91 -2.11 12.90 -7.87
N THR A 92 -1.27 12.36 -8.76
CA THR A 92 -1.54 11.13 -9.52
C THR A 92 -1.30 9.82 -8.75
N ARG A 93 -0.93 9.86 -7.46
CA ARG A 93 -0.78 8.67 -6.58
C ARG A 93 -1.89 8.54 -5.52
N GLY A 94 -3.05 9.14 -5.74
CA GLY A 94 -4.18 9.06 -4.81
C GLY A 94 -4.01 9.93 -3.56
N GLN A 95 -3.21 10.99 -3.64
CA GLN A 95 -3.00 11.96 -2.57
C GLN A 95 -3.32 13.36 -3.09
N PHE A 96 -4.16 14.13 -2.40
CA PHE A 96 -4.49 15.50 -2.80
C PHE A 96 -4.07 16.49 -1.72
N CYS A 97 -3.77 17.71 -2.15
CA CYS A 97 -3.42 18.82 -1.27
C CYS A 97 -2.27 18.46 -0.32
N ASP A 98 -1.11 18.13 -0.92
CA ASP A 98 0.12 17.73 -0.22
C ASP A 98 -0.05 16.57 0.77
N GLY A 99 -0.92 15.60 0.42
CA GLY A 99 -1.16 14.41 1.23
C GLY A 99 -2.13 14.62 2.39
N LEU A 100 -2.82 15.77 2.46
CA LEU A 100 -3.89 15.97 3.44
C LEU A 100 -5.04 14.99 3.19
N TRP A 101 -5.46 14.87 1.93
CA TRP A 101 -6.52 13.95 1.51
C TRP A 101 -5.90 12.74 0.83
N LEU A 102 -6.37 11.56 1.23
CA LEU A 102 -5.87 10.26 0.84
C LEU A 102 -7.05 9.43 0.32
N GLN A 103 -6.83 8.73 -0.80
CA GLN A 103 -7.71 7.65 -1.22
C GLN A 103 -7.62 6.49 -0.23
N ALA A 104 -8.77 5.93 0.15
CA ALA A 104 -8.79 4.67 0.86
C ALA A 104 -8.42 3.52 -0.10
N ALA A 105 -7.70 2.52 0.41
CA ALA A 105 -7.42 1.31 -0.37
C ALA A 105 -8.45 0.20 -0.10
N ASP A 106 -9.30 0.37 0.91
CA ASP A 106 -10.32 -0.57 1.38
C ASP A 106 -11.75 -0.16 0.97
N ASP A 107 -11.88 0.40 -0.23
CA ASP A 107 -13.15 0.73 -0.86
C ASP A 107 -13.30 0.06 -2.24
N ASP A 108 -14.31 0.46 -3.02
CA ASP A 108 -14.66 -0.19 -4.28
C ASP A 108 -14.09 0.54 -5.51
N PHE A 109 -13.68 1.81 -5.37
CA PHE A 109 -13.09 2.64 -6.42
C PHE A 109 -12.58 3.98 -5.90
N ASP A 110 -11.61 4.54 -6.64
CA ASP A 110 -10.94 5.78 -6.28
C ASP A 110 -11.66 7.04 -6.78
N TRP A 111 -11.50 8.13 -6.04
CA TRP A 111 -11.76 9.46 -6.59
C TRP A 111 -10.63 9.91 -7.54
N THR A 112 -10.99 10.70 -8.53
CA THR A 112 -10.08 11.23 -9.54
C THR A 112 -10.04 12.74 -9.52
N LEU A 113 -8.90 13.31 -9.93
CA LEU A 113 -8.80 14.74 -10.23
C LEU A 113 -9.41 15.00 -11.59
N HIS A 114 -10.39 15.90 -11.68
CA HIS A 114 -11.12 16.18 -12.90
C HIS A 114 -11.17 17.68 -13.22
N GLN A 115 -11.27 17.99 -14.51
CA GLN A 115 -11.42 19.34 -15.05
C GLN A 115 -12.53 19.36 -16.09
N GLY A 116 -13.39 20.38 -16.03
CA GLY A 116 -14.51 20.54 -16.96
C GLY A 116 -15.71 19.64 -16.64
N SER A 117 -16.52 19.36 -17.67
CA SER A 117 -17.73 18.55 -17.54
C SER A 117 -17.44 17.11 -17.15
N THR A 118 -18.33 16.52 -16.35
CA THR A 118 -18.29 15.08 -16.05
C THR A 118 -18.42 14.22 -17.31
N PRO A 119 -17.85 12.99 -17.32
CA PRO A 119 -17.89 12.10 -18.47
C PRO A 119 -19.30 11.62 -18.85
N SER A 120 -20.18 11.44 -17.85
CA SER A 120 -21.56 11.00 -18.08
C SER A 120 -22.45 12.14 -18.58
N ILE A 121 -23.27 11.83 -19.58
CA ILE A 121 -24.16 12.79 -20.26
C ILE A 121 -25.28 13.24 -19.31
N GLU A 122 -25.71 14.50 -19.42
CA GLU A 122 -26.72 15.14 -18.55
C GLU A 122 -26.40 15.06 -17.05
N THR A 123 -25.11 14.90 -16.71
CA THR A 123 -24.62 15.06 -15.34
C THR A 123 -23.80 16.33 -15.23
N GLY A 124 -23.44 16.70 -14.01
CA GLY A 124 -22.57 17.82 -13.76
C GLY A 124 -21.50 17.48 -12.73
N PRO A 125 -20.63 18.44 -12.41
CA PRO A 125 -20.68 19.84 -12.87
C PRO A 125 -20.08 20.03 -14.27
N SER A 126 -20.26 21.21 -14.88
CA SER A 126 -19.55 21.62 -16.10
C SER A 126 -18.10 22.06 -15.86
N GLY A 127 -17.66 22.07 -14.60
CA GLY A 127 -16.34 22.50 -14.15
C GLY A 127 -16.28 22.67 -12.63
N ALA A 128 -15.09 22.99 -12.12
CA ALA A 128 -14.89 23.22 -10.69
C ALA A 128 -15.70 24.42 -10.20
N ALA A 129 -16.25 24.32 -8.99
CA ALA A 129 -17.03 25.39 -8.39
C ALA A 129 -16.17 26.63 -8.03
N LYS A 130 -14.87 26.44 -7.87
CA LYS A 130 -13.83 27.48 -7.87
C LYS A 130 -12.56 26.89 -8.50
N GLY A 131 -11.82 27.70 -9.26
CA GLY A 131 -10.58 27.25 -9.90
C GLY A 131 -10.85 26.42 -11.15
N SER A 132 -9.97 25.47 -11.42
CA SER A 132 -9.98 24.64 -12.63
C SER A 132 -10.28 23.18 -12.33
N PHE A 133 -9.93 22.70 -11.14
CA PHE A 133 -9.97 21.28 -10.79
C PHE A 133 -10.89 21.00 -9.61
N TYR A 134 -11.47 19.81 -9.62
CA TYR A 134 -12.25 19.27 -8.52
C TYR A 134 -11.97 17.78 -8.40
N VAL A 135 -12.28 17.20 -7.23
CA VAL A 135 -12.20 15.76 -7.03
C VAL A 135 -13.57 15.15 -7.31
N TYR A 136 -13.56 14.06 -8.05
CA TYR A 136 -14.72 13.49 -8.71
C TYR A 136 -14.78 11.98 -8.54
N MET A 137 -15.99 11.44 -8.46
CA MET A 137 -16.24 10.01 -8.53
C MET A 137 -17.40 9.75 -9.49
N GLU A 138 -17.22 8.84 -10.44
CA GLU A 138 -18.28 8.46 -11.38
C GLU A 138 -19.16 7.40 -10.74
N ALA A 139 -20.46 7.68 -10.58
CA ALA A 139 -21.42 6.78 -9.97
C ALA A 139 -22.29 6.04 -11.02
N SER A 140 -22.16 6.38 -12.30
CA SER A 140 -22.84 5.70 -13.38
C SER A 140 -22.18 4.37 -13.76
N SER A 141 -22.81 3.65 -14.70
CA SER A 141 -22.36 2.34 -15.16
C SER A 141 -20.87 2.35 -15.50
N PRO A 142 -20.06 1.38 -15.01
CA PRO A 142 -20.49 0.08 -14.46
C PRO A 142 -20.68 0.06 -12.94
N ARG A 143 -20.69 1.21 -12.26
CA ARG A 143 -20.91 1.22 -10.81
C ARG A 143 -22.30 0.68 -10.45
N VAL A 144 -22.38 0.02 -9.31
CA VAL A 144 -23.62 -0.56 -8.78
C VAL A 144 -23.93 -0.04 -7.38
N GLN A 145 -25.21 -0.05 -7.01
CA GLN A 145 -25.67 0.40 -5.70
C GLN A 145 -24.93 -0.35 -4.58
N GLY A 146 -24.39 0.40 -3.62
CA GLY A 146 -23.67 -0.13 -2.47
C GLY A 146 -22.14 -0.06 -2.59
N GLN A 147 -21.59 0.22 -3.78
CA GLN A 147 -20.18 0.52 -3.93
C GLN A 147 -19.83 1.88 -3.30
N ARG A 148 -18.62 1.99 -2.74
CA ARG A 148 -18.12 3.14 -2.00
C ARG A 148 -16.80 3.62 -2.58
N ALA A 149 -16.61 4.93 -2.52
CA ALA A 149 -15.32 5.59 -2.72
C ALA A 149 -15.09 6.49 -1.50
N ILE A 150 -13.96 6.36 -0.82
CA ILE A 150 -13.68 7.00 0.45
C ILE A 150 -12.45 7.90 0.29
N LEU A 151 -12.67 9.20 0.41
CA LEU A 151 -11.62 10.18 0.55
C LEU A 151 -11.51 10.56 2.04
N GLN A 152 -10.32 10.38 2.61
CA GLN A 152 -10.10 10.55 4.05
C GLN A 152 -8.83 11.35 4.34
N THR A 153 -8.73 11.88 5.55
CA THR A 153 -7.47 12.44 6.05
C THR A 153 -6.74 11.42 6.90
N GLY A 154 -5.44 11.62 7.10
CA GLY A 154 -4.75 11.03 8.25
C GLY A 154 -5.34 11.54 9.59
N PRO A 155 -4.82 11.06 10.73
CA PRO A 155 -5.25 11.55 12.03
C PRO A 155 -5.01 13.05 12.18
N LEU A 156 -6.06 13.79 12.57
CA LEU A 156 -6.01 15.23 12.79
C LEU A 156 -6.10 15.56 14.28
N VAL A 157 -5.32 16.54 14.73
CA VAL A 157 -5.43 17.09 16.10
C VAL A 157 -6.06 18.46 16.06
N PHE A 158 -7.25 18.58 16.64
CA PHE A 158 -7.98 19.84 16.79
C PHE A 158 -7.64 20.44 18.17
N ALA A 159 -6.92 21.56 18.20
CA ALA A 159 -6.61 22.25 19.45
C ALA A 159 -7.70 23.24 19.87
N ASP A 160 -8.49 23.71 18.90
CA ASP A 160 -9.58 24.65 19.03
C ASP A 160 -10.78 24.12 18.23
N PRO A 161 -12.01 24.61 18.47
CA PRO A 161 -13.14 24.30 17.61
C PRO A 161 -12.86 24.68 16.17
N MET A 162 -12.97 23.72 15.25
CA MET A 162 -12.74 23.93 13.82
C MET A 162 -14.02 23.65 13.02
N VAL A 163 -14.19 24.36 11.91
CA VAL A 163 -15.30 24.16 10.98
C VAL A 163 -14.72 23.77 9.63
N MET A 164 -15.20 22.66 9.07
CA MET A 164 -14.92 22.29 7.68
C MET A 164 -16.07 22.77 6.79
N THR A 165 -15.72 23.47 5.71
CA THR A 165 -16.66 23.90 4.68
C THR A 165 -16.20 23.38 3.33
N PHE A 166 -17.12 22.86 2.52
CA PHE A 166 -16.83 22.35 1.18
C PHE A 166 -17.99 22.65 0.22
N GLN A 167 -17.70 22.58 -1.08
CA GLN A 167 -18.69 22.71 -2.14
C GLN A 167 -18.86 21.33 -2.79
N TYR A 168 -20.08 21.01 -3.23
CA TYR A 168 -20.41 19.72 -3.85
C TYR A 168 -21.40 19.92 -5.01
N HIS A 169 -21.44 18.96 -5.91
CA HIS A 169 -22.40 18.83 -7.01
C HIS A 169 -22.81 17.36 -7.12
#